data_AF-B8CEN9-F1
#
_entry.id   AF-B8CEN9-F1
#
_cell.length_a   1.000
_cell.length_b   1.000
_cell.length_c   1.000
_cell.angle_alpha   90.00
_cell.angle_beta   90.00
_cell.angle_gamma   90.00
#
_symmetry.space_group_name_H-M   'P 1'
#
loop_
_entity.id
_entity.type
_entity.pdbx_description
1 polymer ?
#
loop_
_entity_poly.entity_id
_entity_poly.type
_entity_poly.pdbx_seq_one_letter_code
_entity_poly.pdbx_strand_id
1 'polypeptide(L)'
;MYHNVSPSVLDDSDGHQHQRRRRRWSHQQQQLAQRRRPRIPASELNALPDQLLTLSDNDETLALWVLAFASSHIGMSAVRSSIISTLGDVASNLNLVGNESWSLPAWWPGDNTGKDRVFPDGLTAGRQFYRGMYTAVSFVTLVMAFGSYLQSAGSDVIGVAINVDGGDSSAILYNACIATASLGIGAAIASLFNASPLGLMPSFEGTSPDKVSQKAITEFVRRDDTIKFTTRGLTRITRHPLILPVVPWGFATAYLAGGRPCDYLLFGGLSIYAMAGCFAQDLRVQREEGSVGTVFQTERGKDGQVKESNEERRRLKSFFEETSFVPFRAVLDGRQSLEDIVKEAPWIQFAVGTAVGVFLEERGLMLLQGWSPGV
;
A
#
# COMPACT_ATOMS: atom_id res chain seq x y z
N MET A 1 -6.21 -39.17 -49.40
CA MET A 1 -5.99 -39.78 -48.07
C MET A 1 -6.02 -38.66 -47.04
N TYR A 2 -7.19 -38.43 -46.44
CA TYR A 2 -7.38 -37.47 -45.36
C TYR A 2 -7.39 -38.24 -44.04
N HIS A 3 -6.42 -37.97 -43.16
CA HIS A 3 -6.38 -38.55 -41.83
C HIS A 3 -7.33 -37.78 -40.91
N ASN A 4 -8.41 -38.45 -40.52
CA ASN A 4 -9.27 -38.05 -39.41
C ASN A 4 -8.48 -38.12 -38.10
N VAL A 5 -8.30 -36.98 -37.44
CA VAL A 5 -7.79 -36.90 -36.06
C VAL A 5 -9.00 -36.83 -35.14
N SER A 6 -9.18 -37.86 -34.31
CA SER A 6 -10.24 -37.90 -33.30
C SER A 6 -10.02 -36.81 -32.23
N PRO A 7 -11.09 -36.13 -31.77
CA PRO A 7 -10.98 -35.18 -30.68
C PRO A 7 -10.71 -35.91 -29.37
N SER A 8 -9.57 -35.58 -28.75
CA SER A 8 -9.20 -36.02 -27.41
C SER A 8 -10.23 -35.54 -26.40
N VAL A 9 -10.80 -36.50 -25.67
CA VAL A 9 -11.67 -36.30 -24.50
C VAL A 9 -10.94 -35.42 -23.49
N LEU A 10 -11.40 -34.18 -23.33
CA LEU A 10 -10.99 -33.30 -22.24
C LEU A 10 -11.50 -33.91 -20.93
N ASP A 11 -10.56 -34.22 -20.05
CA ASP A 11 -10.79 -34.87 -18.77
C ASP A 11 -11.55 -33.92 -17.81
N ASP A 12 -12.81 -34.27 -17.53
CA ASP A 12 -13.77 -33.52 -16.68
C ASP A 12 -13.39 -33.57 -15.18
N SER A 13 -12.19 -34.06 -14.85
CA SER A 13 -11.71 -34.32 -13.50
C SER A 13 -11.33 -33.05 -12.73
N ASP A 14 -11.00 -31.95 -13.43
CA ASP A 14 -10.57 -30.68 -12.81
C ASP A 14 -11.74 -29.87 -12.20
N GLY A 15 -12.93 -29.95 -12.80
CA GLY A 15 -14.11 -29.23 -12.30
C GLY A 15 -14.54 -29.67 -10.89
N HIS A 16 -14.43 -30.97 -10.62
CA HIS A 16 -14.78 -31.53 -9.32
C HIS A 16 -13.75 -31.21 -8.22
N GLN A 17 -12.46 -31.08 -8.54
CA GLN A 17 -11.46 -30.66 -7.57
C GLN A 17 -11.65 -29.21 -7.13
N HIS A 18 -12.02 -28.32 -8.05
CA HIS A 18 -12.25 -26.91 -7.74
C HIS A 18 -13.46 -26.69 -6.83
N GLN A 19 -14.56 -27.43 -7.05
CA GLN A 19 -15.74 -27.38 -6.18
C GLN A 19 -15.45 -27.92 -4.77
N ARG A 20 -14.65 -28.99 -4.65
CA ARG A 20 -14.25 -29.55 -3.34
C ARG A 20 -13.36 -28.60 -2.54
N ARG A 21 -12.45 -27.87 -3.19
CA ARG A 21 -11.61 -26.84 -2.54
C ARG A 21 -12.44 -25.67 -2.01
N ARG A 22 -13.43 -25.19 -2.77
CA ARG A 22 -14.34 -24.11 -2.33
C ARG A 22 -15.15 -24.50 -1.08
N ARG A 23 -15.68 -25.73 -1.02
CA ARG A 23 -16.46 -26.21 0.15
C ARG A 23 -15.61 -26.39 1.42
N ARG A 24 -14.32 -26.77 1.30
CA ARG A 24 -13.42 -26.85 2.47
C ARG A 24 -13.11 -25.47 3.04
N TRP A 25 -12.90 -24.47 2.17
CA TRP A 25 -12.62 -23.10 2.59
C TRP A 25 -13.79 -22.46 3.35
N SER A 26 -15.04 -22.65 2.89
CA SER A 26 -16.22 -22.12 3.59
C SER A 26 -16.41 -22.74 4.97
N HIS A 27 -16.18 -24.06 5.10
CA HIS A 27 -16.25 -24.74 6.40
C HIS A 27 -15.15 -24.30 7.36
N GLN A 28 -13.92 -24.09 6.87
CA GLN A 28 -12.82 -23.63 7.71
C GLN A 28 -13.03 -22.19 8.19
N GLN A 29 -13.57 -21.30 7.34
CA GLN A 29 -13.95 -19.95 7.77
C GLN A 29 -15.10 -19.95 8.78
N GLN A 30 -16.12 -20.80 8.60
CA GLN A 30 -17.19 -20.95 9.59
C GLN A 30 -16.67 -21.51 10.93
N GLN A 31 -15.75 -22.47 10.91
CA GLN A 31 -15.14 -23.00 12.14
C GLN A 31 -14.24 -21.98 12.85
N LEU A 32 -13.52 -21.15 12.10
CA LEU A 32 -12.74 -20.04 12.67
C LEU A 32 -13.64 -18.94 13.25
N ALA A 33 -14.78 -18.64 12.61
CA ALA A 33 -15.78 -17.73 13.15
C ALA A 33 -16.47 -18.27 14.42
N GLN A 34 -16.53 -19.59 14.59
CA GLN A 34 -17.11 -20.25 15.77
C GLN A 34 -16.11 -20.51 16.90
N ARG A 35 -14.80 -20.44 16.64
CA ARG A 35 -13.77 -20.59 17.69
C ARG A 35 -13.71 -19.32 18.55
N ARG A 36 -14.60 -19.30 19.55
CA ARG A 36 -14.53 -18.60 20.84
C ARG A 36 -13.96 -17.18 20.77
N ARG A 37 -14.85 -16.20 20.59
CA ARG A 37 -14.60 -14.86 21.13
C ARG A 37 -14.37 -15.02 22.65
N PRO A 38 -13.28 -14.49 23.22
CA PRO A 38 -13.14 -14.45 24.67
C PRO A 38 -14.38 -13.76 25.25
N ARG A 39 -15.09 -14.43 26.16
CA ARG A 39 -16.16 -13.81 26.93
C ARG A 39 -15.48 -12.88 27.93
N ILE A 40 -15.28 -11.63 27.51
CA ILE A 40 -14.96 -10.55 28.44
C ILE A 40 -16.14 -10.49 29.43
N PRO A 41 -15.91 -10.54 30.74
CA PRO A 41 -16.98 -10.46 31.73
C PRO A 41 -17.76 -9.16 31.53
N ALA A 42 -19.09 -9.24 31.48
CA ALA A 42 -19.98 -8.11 31.20
C ALA A 42 -19.79 -6.92 32.17
N SER A 43 -19.21 -7.17 33.36
CA SER A 43 -18.86 -6.15 34.33
C SER A 43 -17.66 -5.28 33.93
N GLU A 44 -16.70 -5.79 33.15
CA GLU A 44 -15.57 -5.00 32.62
C GLU A 44 -15.98 -4.18 31.38
N LEU A 45 -16.98 -4.65 30.63
CA LEU A 45 -17.50 -3.93 29.45
C LEU A 45 -18.32 -2.68 29.83
N ASN A 46 -18.91 -2.67 31.04
CA ASN A 46 -19.72 -1.54 31.53
C ASN A 46 -18.90 -0.47 32.26
N ALA A 47 -17.59 -0.67 32.45
CA ALA A 47 -16.69 0.24 33.14
C ALA A 47 -15.75 1.02 32.20
N LEU A 48 -15.71 0.68 30.90
CA LEU A 48 -15.14 1.56 29.88
C LEU A 48 -16.24 2.56 29.46
N PRO A 49 -16.15 3.84 29.86
CA PRO A 49 -17.28 4.59 30.38
C PRO A 49 -17.90 5.49 29.30
N ASP A 50 -19.09 6.05 29.57
CA ASP A 50 -19.74 7.10 28.77
C ASP A 50 -18.82 8.29 28.39
N GLN A 51 -17.68 8.46 29.10
CA GLN A 51 -16.63 9.45 28.79
C GLN A 51 -15.79 9.14 27.56
N LEU A 52 -15.73 7.88 27.09
CA LEU A 52 -15.05 7.49 25.85
C LEU A 52 -15.95 7.63 24.61
N LEU A 53 -17.23 7.97 24.79
CA LEU A 53 -18.25 7.95 23.73
C LEU A 53 -18.76 9.32 23.31
N THR A 54 -18.46 10.39 24.05
CA THR A 54 -18.76 11.74 23.60
C THR A 54 -17.54 12.30 22.86
N LEU A 55 -17.45 11.98 21.57
CA LEU A 55 -16.55 12.69 20.66
C LEU A 55 -16.95 14.16 20.62
N SER A 56 -15.97 15.06 20.55
CA SER A 56 -16.27 16.47 20.27
C SER A 56 -16.80 16.62 18.84
N ASP A 57 -17.52 17.70 18.55
CA ASP A 57 -17.97 18.01 17.17
C ASP A 57 -16.79 18.03 16.17
N ASN A 58 -15.61 18.47 16.63
CA ASN A 58 -14.38 18.47 15.84
C ASN A 58 -13.86 17.04 15.60
N ASP A 59 -13.95 16.15 16.58
CA ASP A 59 -13.58 14.74 16.45
C ASP A 59 -14.53 13.97 15.54
N GLU A 60 -15.83 14.24 15.61
CA GLU A 60 -16.80 13.67 14.68
C GLU A 60 -16.50 14.11 13.25
N THR A 61 -16.19 15.39 13.05
CA THR A 61 -15.78 15.93 11.76
C THR A 61 -14.48 15.29 11.26
N LEU A 62 -13.49 15.12 12.13
CA LEU A 62 -12.25 14.42 11.82
C LEU A 62 -12.53 12.96 11.42
N ALA A 63 -13.32 12.23 12.20
CA ALA A 63 -13.68 10.84 11.93
C ALA A 63 -14.39 10.71 10.57
N LEU A 64 -15.28 11.65 10.24
CA LEU A 64 -15.95 11.72 8.95
C LEU A 64 -14.93 11.88 7.81
N TRP A 65 -13.96 12.78 7.93
CA TRP A 65 -12.95 12.98 6.89
C TRP A 65 -11.98 11.81 6.74
N VAL A 66 -11.57 11.19 7.85
CA VAL A 66 -10.76 9.96 7.82
C VAL A 66 -11.54 8.82 7.15
N LEU A 67 -12.84 8.68 7.45
CA LEU A 67 -13.71 7.70 6.81
C LEU A 67 -13.91 8.03 5.32
N ALA A 68 -14.08 9.30 4.96
CA ALA A 68 -14.20 9.74 3.57
C ALA A 68 -12.92 9.44 2.77
N PHE A 69 -11.75 9.71 3.37
CA PHE A 69 -10.46 9.34 2.80
C PHE A 69 -10.36 7.82 2.57
N ALA A 70 -10.60 7.02 3.61
CA ALA A 70 -10.48 5.57 3.53
C ALA A 70 -11.47 4.94 2.54
N SER A 71 -12.75 5.36 2.60
CA SER A 71 -13.82 4.84 1.74
C SER A 71 -13.66 5.26 0.28
N SER A 72 -13.24 6.50 0.01
CA SER A 72 -12.97 6.95 -1.36
C SER A 72 -11.78 6.19 -1.97
N HIS A 73 -10.70 6.01 -1.21
CA HIS A 73 -9.55 5.22 -1.65
C HIS A 73 -9.91 3.77 -1.97
N ILE A 74 -10.56 3.08 -1.03
CA ILE A 74 -10.94 1.66 -1.20
C ILE A 74 -12.02 1.52 -2.29
N GLY A 75 -13.01 2.42 -2.31
CA GLY A 75 -14.11 2.42 -3.27
C GLY A 75 -13.65 2.68 -4.70
N MET A 76 -12.90 3.76 -4.96
CA MET A 76 -12.32 4.04 -6.28
C MET A 76 -11.42 2.92 -6.76
N SER A 77 -10.76 2.24 -5.83
CA SER A 77 -9.89 1.10 -6.08
C SER A 77 -10.68 -0.16 -6.46
N ALA A 78 -11.90 -0.34 -5.95
CA ALA A 78 -12.81 -1.45 -6.28
C ALA A 78 -13.47 -1.29 -7.66
N VAL A 79 -13.82 -0.06 -8.07
CA VAL A 79 -14.42 0.24 -9.38
C VAL A 79 -13.41 0.77 -10.41
N ARG A 80 -12.12 0.62 -10.12
CA ARG A 80 -11.00 1.19 -10.89
C ARG A 80 -11.10 0.92 -12.39
N SER A 81 -11.34 -0.33 -12.80
CA SER A 81 -11.37 -0.70 -14.22
C SER A 81 -12.50 -0.01 -14.98
N SER A 82 -13.67 0.13 -14.35
CA SER A 82 -14.82 0.85 -14.93
C SER A 82 -14.48 2.32 -15.14
N ILE A 83 -13.95 2.99 -14.10
CA ILE A 83 -13.55 4.40 -14.17
C ILE A 83 -12.48 4.62 -15.26
N ILE A 84 -11.44 3.76 -15.29
CA ILE A 84 -10.38 3.85 -16.30
C ILE A 84 -10.95 3.71 -17.71
N SER A 85 -11.82 2.74 -17.96
CA SER A 85 -12.45 2.56 -19.28
C SER A 85 -13.24 3.80 -19.68
N THR A 86 -14.12 4.29 -18.81
CA THR A 86 -14.94 5.47 -19.10
C THR A 86 -14.09 6.72 -19.36
N LEU A 87 -13.05 6.96 -18.56
CA LEU A 87 -12.14 8.09 -18.77
C LEU A 87 -11.34 7.95 -20.07
N GLY A 88 -10.98 6.71 -20.44
CA GLY A 88 -10.32 6.41 -21.71
C GLY A 88 -11.20 6.66 -22.93
N ASP A 89 -12.48 6.29 -22.85
CA ASP A 89 -13.47 6.56 -23.90
C ASP A 89 -13.69 8.07 -24.06
N VAL A 90 -13.82 8.80 -22.95
CA VAL A 90 -13.91 10.27 -22.96
C VAL A 90 -12.67 10.90 -23.60
N ALA A 91 -11.47 10.46 -23.22
CA ALA A 91 -10.21 10.96 -23.79
C ALA A 91 -10.13 10.70 -25.30
N SER A 92 -10.61 9.54 -25.75
CA SER A 92 -10.68 9.17 -27.17
C SER A 92 -11.66 10.07 -27.92
N ASN A 93 -12.85 10.31 -27.36
CA ASN A 93 -13.87 11.20 -27.94
C ASN A 93 -13.41 12.66 -28.04
N LEU A 94 -12.51 13.09 -27.14
CA LEU A 94 -11.90 14.42 -27.17
C LEU A 94 -10.66 14.51 -28.07
N ASN A 95 -10.33 13.45 -28.84
CA ASN A 95 -9.14 13.36 -29.70
C ASN A 95 -7.81 13.61 -28.94
N LEU A 96 -7.75 13.24 -27.65
CA LEU A 96 -6.53 13.35 -26.85
C LEU A 96 -5.61 12.13 -27.06
N VAL A 97 -6.17 11.02 -27.51
CA VAL A 97 -5.47 9.74 -27.72
C VAL A 97 -4.78 9.70 -29.08
N GLY A 98 -3.58 9.14 -29.14
CA GLY A 98 -2.79 8.98 -30.36
C GLY A 98 -2.01 10.22 -30.80
N ASN A 99 -2.00 11.28 -29.99
CA ASN A 99 -1.25 12.50 -30.30
C ASN A 99 0.27 12.29 -30.12
N GLU A 100 0.99 12.24 -31.25
CA GLU A 100 2.44 11.99 -31.25
C GLU A 100 3.29 13.17 -30.72
N SER A 101 2.71 14.38 -30.67
CA SER A 101 3.43 15.56 -30.17
C SER A 101 3.59 15.57 -28.66
N TRP A 102 2.85 14.73 -27.93
CA TRP A 102 2.83 14.70 -26.48
C TRP A 102 3.69 13.54 -25.97
N SER A 103 4.97 13.83 -25.69
CA SER A 103 5.89 12.89 -25.07
C SER A 103 6.06 13.15 -23.56
N LEU A 104 6.10 12.09 -22.77
CA LEU A 104 6.48 12.09 -21.38
C LEU A 104 8.00 12.07 -21.23
N PRO A 105 8.56 12.65 -20.15
CA PRO A 105 9.97 12.46 -19.81
C PRO A 105 10.27 10.98 -19.53
N ALA A 106 11.48 10.51 -19.87
CA ALA A 106 11.90 9.12 -19.63
C ALA A 106 11.87 8.68 -18.14
N TRP A 107 11.91 9.64 -17.22
CA TRP A 107 11.81 9.41 -15.78
C TRP A 107 10.35 9.38 -15.28
N TRP A 108 9.36 9.56 -16.16
CA TRP A 108 7.96 9.59 -15.76
C TRP A 108 7.51 8.22 -15.19
N PRO A 109 6.81 8.18 -14.05
CA PRO A 109 6.34 6.94 -13.40
C PRO A 109 5.15 6.27 -14.14
N GLY A 110 5.05 6.43 -15.47
CA GLY A 110 4.10 5.73 -16.35
C GLY A 110 4.50 4.27 -16.59
N ASP A 111 3.72 3.48 -17.29
CA ASP A 111 4.13 2.14 -17.76
C ASP A 111 4.95 2.27 -19.07
N ASN A 112 5.91 1.37 -19.32
CA ASN A 112 6.69 1.37 -20.56
C ASN A 112 5.85 1.08 -21.82
N THR A 113 4.60 0.66 -21.65
CA THR A 113 3.68 0.33 -22.73
C THR A 113 3.42 1.50 -23.66
N GLY A 114 3.52 2.75 -23.16
CA GLY A 114 3.25 3.94 -23.96
C GLY A 114 4.39 4.46 -24.82
N LYS A 115 5.59 3.84 -24.80
CA LYS A 115 6.79 4.33 -25.53
C LYS A 115 7.01 5.84 -25.32
N ASP A 116 6.96 6.28 -24.07
CA ASP A 116 7.11 7.68 -23.68
C ASP A 116 6.06 8.64 -24.29
N ARG A 117 4.91 8.15 -24.75
CA ARG A 117 3.78 9.01 -25.17
C ARG A 117 2.85 9.27 -23.99
N VAL A 118 2.26 10.46 -23.93
CA VAL A 118 1.32 10.85 -22.87
C VAL A 118 0.05 9.99 -22.94
N PHE A 119 -0.59 9.92 -24.11
CA PHE A 119 -1.84 9.19 -24.35
C PHE A 119 -1.77 8.32 -25.62
N PRO A 120 -0.97 7.25 -25.62
CA PRO A 120 -0.81 6.37 -26.79
C PRO A 120 -2.12 5.68 -27.20
N ASP A 121 -2.94 5.31 -26.21
CA ASP A 121 -4.22 4.61 -26.37
C ASP A 121 -5.20 5.07 -25.27
N GLY A 122 -6.48 4.75 -25.45
CA GLY A 122 -7.54 5.16 -24.51
C GLY A 122 -7.36 4.59 -23.11
N LEU A 123 -6.85 3.36 -22.98
CA LEU A 123 -6.65 2.71 -21.69
C LEU A 123 -5.53 3.39 -20.89
N THR A 124 -4.42 3.73 -21.54
CA THR A 124 -3.32 4.49 -20.95
C THR A 124 -3.79 5.88 -20.54
N ALA A 125 -4.56 6.57 -21.39
CA ALA A 125 -5.16 7.86 -21.05
C ALA A 125 -6.09 7.77 -19.84
N GLY A 126 -7.01 6.80 -19.83
CA GLY A 126 -7.91 6.54 -18.71
C GLY A 126 -7.18 6.28 -17.39
N ARG A 127 -6.03 5.57 -17.42
CA ARG A 127 -5.18 5.36 -16.25
C ARG A 127 -4.57 6.65 -15.72
N GLN A 128 -4.07 7.52 -16.59
CA GLN A 128 -3.47 8.79 -16.17
C GLN A 128 -4.53 9.71 -15.57
N PHE A 129 -5.71 9.82 -16.21
CA PHE A 129 -6.83 10.58 -15.65
C PHE A 129 -7.31 10.00 -14.32
N TYR A 130 -7.43 8.68 -14.21
CA TYR A 130 -7.75 8.01 -12.95
C TYR A 130 -6.73 8.34 -11.86
N ARG A 131 -5.42 8.28 -12.15
CA ARG A 131 -4.37 8.64 -11.18
C ARG A 131 -4.49 10.10 -10.74
N GLY A 132 -4.73 11.01 -11.67
CA GLY A 132 -4.93 12.43 -11.36
C GLY A 132 -6.15 12.67 -10.46
N MET A 133 -7.30 12.12 -10.84
CA MET A 133 -8.54 12.20 -10.06
C MET A 133 -8.39 11.57 -8.68
N TYR A 134 -7.84 10.36 -8.61
CA TYR A 134 -7.55 9.65 -7.37
C TYR A 134 -6.68 10.52 -6.46
N THR A 135 -5.56 11.04 -6.98
CA THR A 135 -4.65 11.91 -6.22
C THR A 135 -5.34 13.17 -5.70
N ALA A 136 -6.19 13.81 -6.52
CA ALA A 136 -6.94 14.98 -6.10
C ALA A 136 -7.92 14.67 -4.96
N VAL A 137 -8.70 13.60 -5.08
CA VAL A 137 -9.64 13.16 -4.03
C VAL A 137 -8.91 12.79 -2.75
N SER A 138 -7.83 12.02 -2.86
CA SER A 138 -6.96 11.66 -1.73
C SER A 138 -6.38 12.88 -1.04
N PHE A 139 -5.88 13.85 -1.80
CA PHE A 139 -5.30 15.08 -1.28
C PHE A 139 -6.35 15.90 -0.54
N VAL A 140 -7.51 16.15 -1.15
CA VAL A 140 -8.59 16.93 -0.52
C VAL A 140 -9.05 16.28 0.77
N THR A 141 -9.38 14.98 0.73
CA THR A 141 -9.89 14.28 1.93
C THR A 141 -8.85 14.20 3.04
N LEU A 142 -7.57 13.97 2.72
CA LEU A 142 -6.50 13.93 3.71
C LEU A 142 -6.18 15.31 4.30
N VAL A 143 -6.15 16.37 3.48
CA VAL A 143 -5.93 17.75 3.95
C VAL A 143 -7.08 18.21 4.84
N MET A 144 -8.32 17.87 4.49
CA MET A 144 -9.48 18.17 5.33
C MET A 144 -9.43 17.40 6.65
N ALA A 145 -9.06 16.12 6.63
CA ALA A 145 -8.84 15.34 7.86
C ALA A 145 -7.75 15.97 8.73
N PHE A 146 -6.62 16.38 8.14
CA PHE A 146 -5.54 17.02 8.88
C PHE A 146 -5.95 18.40 9.44
N GLY A 147 -6.72 19.19 8.68
CA GLY A 147 -7.27 20.46 9.16
C GLY A 147 -8.20 20.29 10.35
N SER A 148 -9.13 19.33 10.29
CA SER A 148 -10.02 18.99 11.41
C SER A 148 -9.25 18.45 12.62
N TYR A 149 -8.18 17.68 12.38
CA TYR A 149 -7.30 17.23 13.44
C TYR A 149 -6.63 18.41 14.16
N LEU A 150 -6.07 19.38 13.43
CA LEU A 150 -5.46 20.57 14.03
C LEU A 150 -6.46 21.41 14.84
N GLN A 151 -7.72 21.48 14.40
CA GLN A 151 -8.79 22.16 15.14
C GLN A 151 -9.19 21.42 16.42
N SER A 152 -9.34 20.09 16.35
CA SER A 152 -9.60 19.25 17.52
C SER A 152 -8.45 19.31 18.52
N ALA A 153 -7.22 19.09 18.03
CA ALA A 153 -6.00 19.11 18.83
C ALA A 153 -5.78 20.44 19.57
N GLY A 154 -6.23 21.56 19.00
CA GLY A 154 -6.14 22.89 19.61
C GLY A 154 -7.23 23.20 20.64
N SER A 155 -8.36 22.48 20.60
CA SER A 155 -9.50 22.69 21.50
C SER A 155 -9.35 21.91 22.81
N ASP A 156 -8.58 20.83 22.80
CA ASP A 156 -8.40 19.88 23.91
C ASP A 156 -7.37 20.30 24.98
N VAL A 157 -7.00 21.59 25.03
CA VAL A 157 -5.97 22.15 25.93
C VAL A 157 -6.31 21.95 27.43
N ILE A 158 -7.53 21.54 27.80
CA ILE A 158 -7.99 21.49 29.19
C ILE A 158 -8.25 20.07 29.73
N GLY A 159 -8.27 19.01 28.91
CA GLY A 159 -8.97 17.78 29.30
C GLY A 159 -8.14 16.65 29.91
N VAL A 160 -7.28 16.02 29.12
CA VAL A 160 -6.67 14.73 29.46
C VAL A 160 -5.30 14.67 28.82
N ALA A 161 -4.35 15.47 29.31
CA ALA A 161 -2.98 14.98 29.26
C ALA A 161 -3.00 13.71 30.09
N ILE A 162 -2.78 12.54 29.48
CA ILE A 162 -2.45 11.34 30.25
C ILE A 162 -1.33 11.82 31.17
N ASN A 163 -1.59 11.89 32.47
CA ASN A 163 -0.61 12.35 33.44
C ASN A 163 0.51 11.32 33.37
N VAL A 164 1.50 11.61 32.53
CA VAL A 164 2.79 10.96 32.50
C VAL A 164 3.52 11.48 33.73
N ASP A 165 2.97 11.19 34.91
CA ASP A 165 3.59 11.48 36.18
C ASP A 165 4.78 10.53 36.31
N GLY A 166 5.91 10.96 35.74
CA GLY A 166 7.27 10.81 36.22
C GLY A 166 7.86 9.41 36.44
N GLY A 167 7.12 8.32 36.21
CA GLY A 167 7.64 6.97 36.40
C GLY A 167 8.54 6.53 35.24
N ASP A 168 9.62 5.81 35.55
CA ASP A 168 10.56 5.22 34.57
C ASP A 168 9.85 4.48 33.41
N SER A 169 8.72 3.84 33.72
CA SER A 169 7.88 3.13 32.73
C SER A 169 7.37 4.01 31.60
N SER A 170 7.10 5.30 31.87
CA SER A 170 6.62 6.24 30.87
C SER A 170 7.71 6.68 29.90
N ALA A 171 8.94 6.87 30.40
CA ALA A 171 10.10 7.19 29.58
C ALA A 171 10.46 6.03 28.64
N ILE A 172 10.37 4.79 29.13
CA ILE A 172 10.60 3.59 28.31
C ILE A 172 9.57 3.52 27.17
N LEU A 173 8.28 3.70 27.48
CA LEU A 173 7.23 3.66 26.45
C LEU A 173 7.39 4.79 25.43
N TYR A 174 7.64 6.02 25.87
CA TYR A 174 7.90 7.15 24.99
C TYR A 174 9.07 6.87 24.03
N ASN A 175 10.21 6.41 24.55
CA ASN A 175 11.38 6.06 23.75
C ASN A 175 11.08 4.91 22.77
N ALA A 176 10.31 3.90 23.19
CA ALA A 176 9.88 2.82 22.32
C ALA A 176 8.97 3.31 21.19
N CYS A 177 8.07 4.25 21.46
CA CYS A 177 7.22 4.87 20.43
C CYS A 177 8.04 5.71 19.45
N ILE A 178 8.96 6.58 19.93
CA ILE A 178 9.85 7.35 19.04
C ILE A 178 10.68 6.41 18.15
N ALA A 179 11.27 5.37 18.74
CA ALA A 179 12.03 4.38 17.98
C ALA A 179 11.14 3.68 16.94
N THR A 180 9.93 3.26 17.32
CA THR A 180 8.98 2.58 16.43
C THR A 180 8.56 3.47 15.25
N ALA A 181 8.18 4.72 15.52
CA ALA A 181 7.81 5.69 14.48
C ALA A 181 8.99 5.95 13.53
N SER A 182 10.18 6.17 14.08
CA SER A 182 11.39 6.44 13.30
C SER A 182 11.83 5.24 12.45
N LEU A 183 11.76 4.02 12.99
CA LEU A 183 12.02 2.80 12.24
C LEU A 183 10.97 2.58 11.15
N GLY A 184 9.71 2.95 11.39
CA GLY A 184 8.64 2.96 10.39
C GLY A 184 8.97 3.86 9.19
N ILE A 185 9.40 5.10 9.46
CA ILE A 185 9.85 6.06 8.43
C ILE A 185 11.09 5.52 7.69
N GLY A 186 12.07 4.98 8.43
CA GLY A 186 13.26 4.36 7.86
C GLY A 186 12.92 3.21 6.90
N ALA A 187 12.01 2.32 7.29
CA ALA A 187 11.53 1.22 6.45
C ALA A 187 10.80 1.75 5.20
N ALA A 188 9.96 2.78 5.33
CA ALA A 188 9.26 3.38 4.20
C ALA A 188 10.26 3.99 3.19
N ILE A 189 11.24 4.77 3.65
CA ILE A 189 12.29 5.35 2.79
C ILE A 189 13.12 4.25 2.13
N ALA A 190 13.58 3.27 2.91
CA ALA A 190 14.33 2.13 2.42
C ALA A 190 13.56 1.34 1.35
N SER A 191 12.24 1.23 1.48
CA SER A 191 11.39 0.54 0.50
C SER A 191 11.29 1.24 -0.85
N LEU A 192 11.55 2.56 -0.93
CA LEU A 192 11.59 3.29 -2.21
C LEU A 192 12.73 2.80 -3.12
N PHE A 193 13.79 2.24 -2.51
CA PHE A 193 14.92 1.65 -3.21
C PHE A 193 14.76 0.15 -3.45
N ASN A 194 13.61 -0.41 -3.06
CA ASN A 194 13.34 -1.83 -3.21
C ASN A 194 12.20 -2.04 -4.21
N ALA A 195 12.52 -2.61 -5.37
CA ALA A 195 11.54 -2.95 -6.39
C ALA A 195 10.45 -3.87 -5.81
N SER A 196 9.18 -3.57 -6.09
CA SER A 196 8.04 -4.38 -5.68
C SER A 196 6.96 -4.29 -6.74
N PRO A 197 6.23 -5.38 -7.05
CA PRO A 197 5.17 -5.36 -8.05
C PRO A 197 3.90 -4.66 -7.52
N LEU A 198 3.91 -4.33 -6.22
CA LEU A 198 2.86 -3.58 -5.54
C LEU A 198 3.25 -2.10 -5.36
N GLY A 199 4.48 -1.74 -5.69
CA GLY A 199 5.01 -0.38 -5.62
C GLY A 199 4.82 0.40 -6.94
N LEU A 200 4.75 1.73 -6.83
CA LEU A 200 4.68 2.64 -7.98
C LEU A 200 6.06 3.01 -8.53
N MET A 201 7.14 2.73 -7.79
CA MET A 201 8.48 3.13 -8.19
C MET A 201 8.93 2.36 -9.43
N PRO A 202 9.43 3.03 -10.48
CA PRO A 202 10.11 2.35 -11.58
C PRO A 202 11.36 1.64 -11.05
N SER A 203 11.69 0.49 -11.64
CA SER A 203 12.91 -0.23 -11.31
C SER A 203 13.91 -0.02 -12.43
N PHE A 204 15.16 0.22 -12.05
CA PHE A 204 16.23 0.48 -12.99
C PHE A 204 17.35 -0.52 -12.79
N GLU A 205 17.85 -1.07 -13.89
CA GLU A 205 18.98 -1.99 -13.87
C GLU A 205 20.27 -1.15 -13.91
N GLY A 206 21.08 -1.25 -12.86
CA GLY A 206 22.41 -0.64 -12.85
C GLY A 206 23.34 -1.44 -13.75
N THR A 207 23.89 -0.80 -14.79
CA THR A 207 24.90 -1.46 -15.64
C THR A 207 26.20 -1.61 -14.85
N SER A 208 26.84 -2.79 -14.93
CA SER A 208 28.08 -3.09 -14.19
C SER A 208 29.13 -1.97 -14.38
N PRO A 209 29.83 -1.54 -13.31
CA PRO A 209 30.76 -0.39 -13.34
C PRO A 209 31.97 -0.56 -14.27
N ASP A 210 32.18 -1.74 -14.86
CA ASP A 210 33.38 -2.05 -15.67
C ASP A 210 33.34 -1.46 -17.10
N LYS A 211 32.29 -0.72 -17.50
CA LYS A 211 32.14 -0.18 -18.88
C LYS A 211 31.67 1.28 -18.93
N VAL A 212 32.21 2.17 -18.10
CA VAL A 212 31.71 3.55 -18.02
C VAL A 212 32.48 4.51 -18.93
N SER A 213 31.87 4.87 -20.07
CA SER A 213 32.19 6.10 -20.80
C SER A 213 31.29 7.23 -20.29
N GLN A 214 31.85 8.43 -20.11
CA GLN A 214 31.18 9.61 -19.53
C GLN A 214 29.90 10.07 -20.29
N LYS A 215 29.71 9.63 -21.54
CA LYS A 215 28.50 9.90 -22.34
C LYS A 215 27.30 9.01 -21.97
N ALA A 216 27.51 8.02 -21.10
CA ALA A 216 26.55 6.96 -20.80
C ALA A 216 25.65 7.21 -19.58
N ILE A 217 25.74 8.33 -18.86
CA ILE A 217 24.97 8.52 -17.59
C ILE A 217 23.44 8.47 -17.83
N THR A 218 22.96 8.92 -18.99
CA THR A 218 21.54 8.77 -19.40
C THR A 218 21.21 7.41 -20.03
N GLU A 219 22.20 6.66 -20.52
CA GLU A 219 22.05 5.25 -20.95
C GLU A 219 22.23 4.26 -19.78
N PHE A 220 22.73 4.72 -18.64
CA PHE A 220 23.17 3.91 -17.48
C PHE A 220 22.03 3.29 -16.67
N VAL A 221 20.82 3.78 -16.89
CA VAL A 221 19.65 3.53 -16.05
C VAL A 221 18.52 3.06 -16.95
N ARG A 222 18.66 1.85 -17.49
CA ARG A 222 17.59 1.23 -18.28
C ARG A 222 16.50 0.79 -17.32
N ARG A 223 15.28 1.27 -17.55
CA ARG A 223 14.12 0.81 -16.81
C ARG A 223 13.83 -0.64 -17.12
N ASP A 224 13.79 -1.47 -16.08
CA ASP A 224 13.39 -2.87 -16.16
C ASP A 224 12.38 -3.16 -15.04
N ASP A 225 11.10 -3.16 -15.42
CA ASP A 225 10.00 -3.45 -14.50
C ASP A 225 9.92 -4.95 -14.15
N THR A 226 10.64 -5.83 -14.85
CA THR A 226 10.61 -7.27 -14.53
C THR A 226 11.27 -7.58 -13.18
N ILE A 227 12.20 -6.74 -12.74
CA ILE A 227 12.86 -6.80 -11.42
C ILE A 227 11.83 -6.72 -10.30
N LYS A 228 10.68 -6.05 -10.51
CA LYS A 228 9.61 -5.94 -9.52
C LYS A 228 9.01 -7.28 -9.13
N PHE A 229 9.11 -8.30 -9.96
CA PHE A 229 8.62 -9.64 -9.62
C PHE A 229 9.61 -10.47 -8.82
N THR A 230 10.83 -9.99 -8.64
CA THR A 230 11.85 -10.70 -7.86
C THR A 230 11.67 -10.41 -6.38
N THR A 231 11.71 -11.45 -5.55
CA THR A 231 11.67 -11.31 -4.10
C THR A 231 13.05 -10.89 -3.60
N ARG A 232 13.20 -9.61 -3.27
CA ARG A 232 14.48 -9.02 -2.85
C ARG A 232 14.33 -8.02 -1.72
N GLY A 233 15.39 -7.89 -0.92
CA GLY A 233 15.50 -6.89 0.14
C GLY A 233 14.30 -6.93 1.10
N LEU A 234 13.65 -5.78 1.30
CA LEU A 234 12.52 -5.65 2.22
C LEU A 234 11.26 -6.43 1.80
N THR A 235 11.11 -6.81 0.52
CA THR A 235 9.95 -7.63 0.09
C THR A 235 10.00 -9.05 0.68
N ARG A 236 11.18 -9.52 1.10
CA ARG A 236 11.35 -10.78 1.83
C ARG A 236 10.78 -10.72 3.25
N ILE A 237 10.71 -9.53 3.85
CA ILE A 237 10.11 -9.31 5.17
C ILE A 237 8.59 -9.23 5.03
N THR A 238 8.10 -8.38 4.14
CA THR A 238 6.67 -8.27 3.81
C THR A 238 6.50 -7.85 2.36
N ARG A 239 5.45 -8.32 1.69
CA ARG A 239 5.13 -7.95 0.31
C ARG A 239 4.73 -6.47 0.16
N HIS A 240 4.36 -5.80 1.26
CA HIS A 240 3.97 -4.37 1.30
C HIS A 240 4.99 -3.52 2.08
N PRO A 241 6.28 -3.49 1.69
CA PRO A 241 7.33 -2.88 2.50
C PRO A 241 7.23 -1.35 2.59
N LEU A 242 6.49 -0.71 1.68
CA LEU A 242 6.27 0.74 1.68
C LEU A 242 5.14 1.18 2.59
N ILE A 243 4.02 0.44 2.59
CA ILE A 243 2.78 0.88 3.23
C ILE A 243 2.65 0.30 4.64
N LEU A 244 3.03 -0.97 4.87
CA LEU A 244 2.86 -1.57 6.20
C LEU A 244 3.68 -0.93 7.33
N PRO A 245 4.84 -0.29 7.10
CA PRO A 245 5.51 0.49 8.16
C PRO A 245 4.66 1.65 8.71
N VAL A 246 3.67 2.13 7.95
CA VAL A 246 2.71 3.16 8.42
C VAL A 246 1.88 2.65 9.59
N VAL A 247 1.64 1.34 9.70
CA VAL A 247 0.80 0.76 10.78
C VAL A 247 1.42 1.00 12.16
N PRO A 248 2.64 0.49 12.47
CA PRO A 248 3.28 0.76 13.76
C PRO A 248 3.62 2.24 13.93
N TRP A 249 3.97 2.95 12.84
CA TRP A 249 4.19 4.39 12.89
C TRP A 249 2.95 5.14 13.38
N GLY A 250 1.78 4.96 12.77
CA GLY A 250 0.58 5.72 13.12
C GLY A 250 0.10 5.44 14.55
N PHE A 251 0.23 4.21 15.06
CA PHE A 251 -0.08 3.94 16.46
C PHE A 251 0.94 4.57 17.43
N ALA A 252 2.23 4.54 17.09
CA ALA A 252 3.26 5.18 17.89
C ALA A 252 3.09 6.70 17.89
N THR A 253 2.86 7.32 16.74
CA THR A 253 2.64 8.76 16.60
C THR A 253 1.35 9.21 17.27
N ALA A 254 0.27 8.41 17.24
CA ALA A 254 -0.95 8.70 18.02
C ALA A 254 -0.65 8.84 19.51
N TYR A 255 0.16 7.92 20.07
CA TYR A 255 0.60 7.98 21.45
C TYR A 255 1.49 9.21 21.71
N LEU A 256 2.49 9.44 20.85
CA LEU A 256 3.44 10.55 20.99
C LEU A 256 2.79 11.93 20.88
N ALA A 257 1.75 12.07 20.06
CA ALA A 257 1.01 13.32 19.86
C ALA A 257 0.14 13.72 21.06
N GLY A 258 0.01 12.85 22.06
CA GLY A 258 -0.75 13.11 23.29
C GLY A 258 -1.69 11.97 23.67
N GLY A 259 -1.94 11.02 22.77
CA GLY A 259 -2.81 9.88 23.03
C GLY A 259 -4.28 10.25 23.21
N ARG A 260 -4.72 11.39 22.65
CA ARG A 260 -6.11 11.84 22.70
C ARG A 260 -6.96 11.10 21.66
N PRO A 261 -8.30 11.13 21.78
CA PRO A 261 -9.19 10.54 20.76
C PRO A 261 -8.88 11.02 19.34
N CYS A 262 -8.63 12.32 19.14
CA CYS A 262 -8.28 12.89 17.85
C CYS A 262 -6.99 12.32 17.25
N ASP A 263 -5.96 12.08 18.08
CA ASP A 263 -4.68 11.51 17.65
C ASP A 263 -4.87 10.07 17.13
N TYR A 264 -5.68 9.26 17.82
CA TYR A 264 -6.02 7.91 17.37
C TYR A 264 -6.97 7.89 16.17
N LEU A 265 -7.91 8.84 16.08
CA LEU A 265 -8.80 8.95 14.92
C LEU A 265 -8.00 9.23 13.64
N LEU A 266 -7.05 10.17 13.69
CA LEU A 266 -6.21 10.46 12.53
C LEU A 266 -5.17 9.36 12.30
N PHE A 267 -4.20 9.22 13.21
CA PHE A 267 -3.03 8.36 12.96
C PHE A 267 -3.38 6.87 13.07
N GLY A 268 -4.20 6.49 14.05
CA GLY A 268 -4.73 5.12 14.16
C GLY A 268 -5.69 4.77 13.02
N GLY A 269 -6.53 5.71 12.59
CA GLY A 269 -7.38 5.57 11.41
C GLY A 269 -6.56 5.32 10.13
N LEU A 270 -5.48 6.08 9.92
CA LEU A 270 -4.53 5.87 8.82
C LEU A 270 -3.83 4.52 8.90
N SER A 271 -3.46 4.04 10.10
CA SER A 271 -2.89 2.70 10.30
C SER A 271 -3.87 1.59 9.90
N ILE A 272 -5.13 1.68 10.34
CA ILE A 272 -6.16 0.70 9.96
C ILE A 272 -6.42 0.75 8.45
N TYR A 273 -6.51 1.96 7.88
CA TYR A 273 -6.62 2.14 6.43
C TYR A 273 -5.47 1.50 5.68
N ALA A 274 -4.21 1.72 6.09
CA ALA A 274 -3.03 1.15 5.44
C ALA A 274 -3.08 -0.38 5.43
N MET A 275 -3.42 -0.99 6.56
CA MET A 275 -3.58 -2.44 6.68
C MET A 275 -4.71 -2.99 5.81
N ALA A 276 -5.89 -2.36 5.84
CA ALA A 276 -7.06 -2.76 5.05
C ALA A 276 -6.81 -2.56 3.55
N GLY A 277 -6.15 -1.47 3.16
CA GLY A 277 -5.78 -1.16 1.79
C GLY A 277 -4.81 -2.19 1.20
N CYS A 278 -3.76 -2.54 1.93
CA CYS A 278 -2.84 -3.61 1.55
C CYS A 278 -3.56 -4.96 1.42
N PHE A 279 -4.47 -5.29 2.34
CA PHE A 279 -5.24 -6.51 2.27
C PHE A 279 -6.19 -6.54 1.06
N ALA A 280 -6.87 -5.44 0.77
CA ALA A 280 -7.72 -5.31 -0.42
C ALA A 280 -6.91 -5.37 -1.73
N GLN A 281 -5.67 -4.87 -1.73
CA GLN A 281 -4.74 -5.04 -2.85
C GLN A 281 -4.37 -6.50 -3.07
N ASP A 282 -4.07 -7.25 -1.99
CA ASP A 282 -3.80 -8.69 -2.08
C ASP A 282 -4.99 -9.47 -2.62
N LEU A 283 -6.21 -9.18 -2.14
CA LEU A 283 -7.42 -9.85 -2.61
C LEU A 283 -7.65 -9.65 -4.11
N ARG A 284 -7.36 -8.46 -4.65
CA ARG A 284 -7.50 -8.20 -6.09
C ARG A 284 -6.49 -8.96 -6.92
N VAL A 285 -5.24 -9.03 -6.44
CA VAL A 285 -4.22 -9.85 -7.09
C VAL A 285 -4.61 -11.33 -7.08
N GLN A 286 -5.13 -11.84 -5.96
CA GLN A 286 -5.61 -13.22 -5.85
C GLN A 286 -6.84 -13.51 -6.73
N ARG A 287 -7.70 -12.51 -6.95
CA ARG A 287 -8.86 -12.59 -7.86
C ARG A 287 -8.49 -12.33 -9.32
N GLU A 288 -7.23 -12.02 -9.59
CA GLU A 288 -6.73 -11.75 -10.94
C GLU A 288 -7.39 -10.52 -11.59
N GLU A 289 -7.92 -9.62 -10.76
CA GLU A 289 -8.54 -8.34 -11.15
C GLU A 289 -7.48 -7.27 -11.51
N GLY A 290 -6.19 -7.64 -11.45
CA GLY A 290 -5.02 -6.79 -11.72
C GLY A 290 -4.38 -6.21 -10.45
N SER A 291 -3.06 -5.93 -10.50
CA SER A 291 -2.36 -5.21 -9.41
C SER A 291 -2.57 -3.70 -9.53
N VAL A 292 -2.51 -3.03 -8.39
CA VAL A 292 -2.40 -1.57 -8.30
C VAL A 292 -0.95 -1.19 -8.64
N GLY A 293 -0.76 -0.43 -9.71
CA GLY A 293 0.54 0.09 -10.11
C GLY A 293 1.13 -0.59 -11.35
N THR A 294 1.29 -1.91 -11.34
CA THR A 294 1.77 -2.67 -12.51
C THR A 294 0.60 -3.29 -13.24
N VAL A 295 0.41 -2.86 -14.48
CA VAL A 295 -0.62 -3.41 -15.34
C VAL A 295 -0.13 -4.77 -15.79
N PHE A 296 -0.71 -5.82 -15.22
CA PHE A 296 -0.69 -7.10 -15.91
C PHE A 296 -1.55 -6.95 -17.14
N GLN A 297 -0.97 -7.17 -18.31
CA GLN A 297 -1.77 -7.22 -19.53
C GLN A 297 -2.64 -8.49 -19.47
N THR A 298 -3.81 -8.41 -18.86
CA THR A 298 -4.84 -9.46 -18.98
C THR A 298 -5.61 -9.35 -20.30
N GLU A 299 -5.25 -8.41 -21.19
CA GLU A 299 -5.97 -8.23 -22.43
C GLU A 299 -5.76 -9.40 -23.39
N ARG A 300 -6.89 -10.05 -23.65
CA ARG A 300 -7.10 -11.03 -24.70
C ARG A 300 -6.93 -10.28 -26.02
N GLY A 301 -5.72 -10.28 -26.59
CA GLY A 301 -5.47 -9.68 -27.89
C GLY A 301 -6.49 -10.17 -28.94
N LYS A 302 -6.93 -9.28 -29.83
CA LYS A 302 -7.84 -9.60 -30.95
C LYS A 302 -7.33 -10.75 -31.83
N ASP A 303 -6.02 -11.02 -31.80
CA ASP A 303 -5.34 -12.06 -32.58
C ASP A 303 -5.11 -13.38 -31.81
N GLY A 304 -5.62 -13.53 -30.58
CA GLY A 304 -5.58 -14.79 -29.83
C GLY A 304 -4.20 -15.26 -29.37
N GLN A 305 -3.11 -14.55 -29.63
CA GLN A 305 -1.78 -14.90 -29.11
C GLN A 305 -1.58 -14.40 -27.67
N VAL A 306 -1.88 -15.29 -26.73
CA VAL A 306 -1.73 -15.13 -25.27
C VAL A 306 -0.37 -15.71 -24.83
N LYS A 307 0.74 -15.00 -25.04
CA LYS A 307 2.06 -15.47 -24.55
C LYS A 307 2.65 -14.64 -23.41
N GLU A 308 2.73 -13.32 -23.51
CA GLU A 308 3.35 -12.49 -22.45
C GLU A 308 2.54 -12.45 -21.14
N SER A 309 1.21 -12.41 -21.21
CA SER A 309 0.35 -12.31 -20.01
C SER A 309 0.46 -13.50 -19.06
N ASN A 310 0.73 -14.69 -19.60
CA ASN A 310 0.85 -15.90 -18.80
C ASN A 310 2.15 -15.95 -18.00
N GLU A 311 3.23 -15.37 -18.52
CA GLU A 311 4.51 -15.34 -17.82
C GLU A 311 4.49 -14.36 -16.66
N GLU A 312 3.99 -13.14 -16.87
CA GLU A 312 3.85 -12.15 -15.80
C GLU A 312 2.97 -12.66 -14.66
N ARG A 313 1.86 -13.32 -15.00
CA ARG A 313 0.97 -13.94 -14.02
C ARG A 313 1.66 -15.05 -13.23
N ARG A 314 2.49 -15.87 -13.87
CA ARG A 314 3.31 -16.88 -13.18
C ARG A 314 4.33 -16.24 -12.25
N ARG A 315 5.03 -15.20 -12.71
CA ARG A 315 6.02 -14.46 -11.90
C ARG A 315 5.36 -13.79 -10.70
N LEU A 316 4.22 -13.13 -10.88
CA LEU A 316 3.44 -12.55 -9.78
C LEU A 316 2.98 -13.62 -8.79
N LYS A 317 2.50 -14.75 -9.28
CA LYS A 317 2.07 -15.85 -8.41
C LYS A 317 3.23 -16.40 -7.58
N SER A 318 4.40 -16.62 -8.20
CA SER A 318 5.64 -17.00 -7.49
C SER A 318 6.04 -15.95 -6.46
N PHE A 319 6.02 -14.66 -6.80
CA PHE A 319 6.23 -13.58 -5.83
C PHE A 319 5.26 -13.68 -4.65
N PHE A 320 3.98 -13.97 -4.90
CA PHE A 320 2.98 -14.07 -3.84
C PHE A 320 3.17 -15.31 -2.94
N GLU A 321 3.59 -16.42 -3.55
CA GLU A 321 3.91 -17.68 -2.89
C GLU A 321 5.17 -17.57 -2.04
N GLU A 322 6.14 -16.74 -2.43
CA GLU A 322 7.42 -16.56 -1.73
C GLU A 322 7.37 -15.48 -0.63
N THR A 323 6.45 -14.53 -0.70
CA THR A 323 6.34 -13.41 0.25
C THR A 323 5.15 -13.56 1.20
N SER A 324 5.06 -12.68 2.20
CA SER A 324 3.94 -12.67 3.16
C SER A 324 3.36 -11.27 3.32
N PHE A 325 2.07 -11.19 3.67
CA PHE A 325 1.45 -9.96 4.14
C PHE A 325 1.98 -9.58 5.53
N VAL A 326 1.92 -10.52 6.47
CA VAL A 326 2.44 -10.34 7.84
C VAL A 326 3.97 -10.28 7.81
N PRO A 327 4.60 -9.23 8.39
CA PRO A 327 6.05 -9.10 8.46
C PRO A 327 6.72 -10.35 9.05
N PHE A 328 7.85 -10.75 8.45
CA PHE A 328 8.67 -11.93 8.80
C PHE A 328 7.98 -13.29 8.70
N ARG A 329 6.68 -13.36 8.42
CA ARG A 329 5.97 -14.64 8.37
C ARG A 329 6.52 -15.56 7.27
N ALA A 330 6.98 -15.02 6.14
CA ALA A 330 7.62 -15.82 5.09
C ALA A 330 8.95 -16.45 5.55
N VAL A 331 9.70 -15.75 6.41
CA VAL A 331 10.92 -16.26 7.04
C VAL A 331 10.59 -17.36 8.04
N LEU A 332 9.58 -17.14 8.89
CA LEU A 332 9.11 -18.15 9.84
C LEU A 332 8.57 -19.42 9.16
N ASP A 333 7.97 -19.27 7.97
CA ASP A 333 7.51 -20.37 7.14
C ASP A 333 8.65 -21.06 6.36
N GLY A 334 9.90 -20.59 6.45
CA GLY A 334 11.05 -21.13 5.71
C GLY A 334 11.07 -20.80 4.21
N ARG A 335 10.20 -19.90 3.75
CA ARG A 335 10.12 -19.46 2.34
C ARG A 335 11.17 -18.41 1.97
N GLN A 336 11.73 -17.75 2.99
CA GLN A 336 12.73 -16.70 2.87
C GLN A 336 13.81 -16.90 3.94
N SER A 337 15.05 -16.51 3.67
CA SER A 337 16.14 -16.59 4.63
C SER A 337 16.45 -15.22 5.27
N LEU A 338 16.84 -15.21 6.55
CA LEU A 338 17.33 -13.98 7.21
C LEU A 338 18.67 -13.52 6.61
N GLU A 339 19.50 -14.46 6.16
CA GLU A 339 20.79 -14.15 5.55
C GLU A 339 20.61 -13.31 4.27
N ASP A 340 19.66 -13.68 3.40
CA ASP A 340 19.37 -12.91 2.19
C ASP A 340 18.82 -11.53 2.52
N ILE A 341 17.95 -11.42 3.54
CA ILE A 341 17.47 -10.12 4.02
C ILE A 341 18.64 -9.24 4.46
N VAL A 342 19.58 -9.76 5.24
CA VAL A 342 20.74 -8.99 5.71
C VAL A 342 21.66 -8.59 4.57
N LYS A 343 21.81 -9.41 3.53
CA LYS A 343 22.66 -9.08 2.38
C LYS A 343 22.01 -8.07 1.43
N GLU A 344 20.70 -8.14 1.25
CA GLU A 344 19.99 -7.38 0.22
C GLU A 344 19.25 -6.15 0.73
N ALA A 345 19.00 -6.04 2.04
CA ALA A 345 18.29 -4.90 2.58
C ALA A 345 19.10 -3.61 2.36
N PRO A 346 18.44 -2.51 1.96
CA PRO A 346 19.09 -1.21 1.77
C PRO A 346 19.37 -0.54 3.12
N TRP A 347 20.32 -1.09 3.88
CA TRP A 347 20.62 -0.71 5.26
C TRP A 347 21.05 0.75 5.43
N ILE A 348 21.77 1.30 4.45
CA ILE A 348 22.20 2.70 4.48
C ILE A 348 20.97 3.61 4.40
N GLN A 349 20.07 3.34 3.45
CA GLN A 349 18.83 4.09 3.27
C GLN A 349 17.89 3.91 4.47
N PHE A 350 17.86 2.71 5.05
CA PHE A 350 17.13 2.44 6.29
C PHE A 350 17.68 3.28 7.44
N ALA A 351 19.00 3.26 7.69
CA ALA A 351 19.63 4.01 8.77
C ALA A 351 19.46 5.54 8.59
N VAL A 352 19.71 6.06 7.39
CA VAL A 352 19.48 7.48 7.06
C VAL A 352 18.01 7.83 7.23
N GLY A 353 17.11 6.99 6.72
CA GLY A 353 15.68 7.21 6.84
C GLY A 353 15.20 7.18 8.30
N THR A 354 15.76 6.33 9.15
CA THR A 354 15.48 6.32 10.59
C THR A 354 15.98 7.57 11.28
N ALA A 355 17.17 8.06 10.96
CA ALA A 355 17.69 9.32 11.50
C ALA A 355 16.81 10.52 11.09
N VAL A 356 16.39 10.57 9.82
CA VAL A 356 15.40 11.54 9.34
C VAL A 356 14.07 11.39 10.08
N GLY A 357 13.63 10.15 10.32
CA GLY A 357 12.43 9.85 11.09
C GLY A 357 12.46 10.44 12.49
N VAL A 358 13.54 10.25 13.25
CA VAL A 358 13.70 10.86 14.59
C VAL A 358 13.55 12.38 14.51
N PHE A 359 14.26 13.01 13.56
CA PHE A 359 14.18 14.46 13.39
C PHE A 359 12.76 14.93 13.03
N LEU A 360 12.07 14.24 12.13
CA LEU A 360 10.70 14.59 11.72
C LEU A 360 9.69 14.40 12.85
N GLU A 361 9.79 13.32 13.62
CA GLU A 361 8.92 13.08 14.78
C GLU A 361 9.12 14.17 15.85
N GLU A 362 10.36 14.46 16.24
CA GLU A 362 10.63 15.51 17.25
C GLU A 362 10.12 16.88 16.79
N ARG A 363 10.40 17.28 15.54
CA ARG A 363 9.96 18.57 15.00
C ARG A 363 8.45 18.62 14.78
N GLY A 364 7.86 17.54 14.31
CA GLY A 364 6.41 17.42 14.11
C GLY A 364 5.67 17.53 15.44
N LEU A 365 6.11 16.82 16.47
CA LEU A 365 5.52 16.88 17.81
C LEU A 365 5.66 18.27 18.42
N MET A 366 6.82 18.91 18.30
CA MET A 366 7.00 20.30 18.76
C MET A 366 6.03 21.27 18.05
N LEU A 367 5.83 21.10 16.73
CA LEU A 367 4.87 21.92 15.98
C LEU A 367 3.43 21.67 16.42
N LEU A 368 3.05 20.41 16.65
CA LEU A 368 1.71 20.04 17.11
C LEU A 368 1.42 20.54 18.53
N GLN A 369 2.40 20.45 19.44
CA GLN A 369 2.27 20.95 20.80
C GLN A 369 2.20 22.49 20.87
N GLY A 370 2.91 23.17 19.96
CA GLY A 370 2.86 24.62 19.83
C GLY A 370 1.64 25.13 19.05
N TRP A 371 0.83 24.24 18.47
CA TRP A 371 -0.32 24.62 17.67
C TRP A 371 -1.48 25.08 18.56
N SER A 372 -1.61 26.40 18.68
CA SER A 372 -2.81 27.04 19.18
C SER A 372 -3.55 27.63 17.98
N PRO A 373 -4.80 27.22 17.66
CA PRO A 373 -5.60 27.94 16.71
C PRO A 373 -5.74 29.36 17.25
N GLY A 374 -5.10 30.32 16.57
CA GLY A 374 -5.12 31.72 16.98
C GLY A 374 -6.56 32.15 17.23
N VAL A 375 -6.81 32.63 18.44
CA VAL A 375 -8.09 33.23 18.86
C VAL A 375 -8.53 34.32 17.88
#